data_AF-A0A844GVI9-F1
#
_entry.id   AF-A0A844GVI9-F1
#
_cell.length_a   1.000
_cell.length_b   1.000
_cell.length_c   1.000
_cell.angle_alpha   90.00
_cell.angle_beta   90.00
_cell.angle_gamma   90.00
#
_symmetry.space_group_name_H-M   'P 1'
#
loop_
_entity.id
_entity.type
_entity.pdbx_description
1 polymer ?
#
loop_
_entity_poly.entity_id
_entity_poly.type
_entity_poly.pdbx_seq_one_letter_code
_entity_poly.pdbx_strand_id
1 'polypeptide(L)' 'MNIILSSKLQQKLTKMAQKTQKSEQEVIIEALEKHLNTPQISEQNCYDLALELGVIGIAEDLPSDLSTNPDYFMGLGE' A
#
# COMPACT_ATOMS: atom_id res chain seq x y z
N MET A 1 13.26 7.23 25.44
CA MET A 1 13.69 6.54 24.21
C MET A 1 14.87 7.30 23.64
N ASN A 2 16.01 6.65 23.38
CA ASN A 2 17.17 7.33 22.78
C ASN A 2 17.28 6.87 21.32
N ILE A 3 17.07 7.78 20.36
CA ILE A 3 17.07 7.47 18.93
C ILE A 3 18.30 8.13 18.32
N ILE A 4 19.17 7.32 17.72
CA ILE A 4 20.37 7.83 17.05
C ILE A 4 19.97 8.23 15.63
N LEU A 5 20.03 9.53 15.35
CA LEU A 5 19.73 10.09 14.04
C LEU A 5 21.03 10.33 13.27
N SER A 6 21.01 10.09 11.95
CA SER A 6 22.13 10.52 11.10
C SER A 6 22.24 12.05 11.08
N SER A 7 23.44 12.58 10.89
CA SER A 7 23.70 14.02 10.84
C SER A 7 22.83 14.74 9.80
N LYS A 8 22.62 14.11 8.64
CA LYS A 8 21.72 14.61 7.58
C LYS A 8 20.26 14.66 8.03
N LEU A 9 19.81 13.68 8.81
CA LEU A 9 18.44 13.63 9.31
C LEU A 9 18.22 14.65 10.43
N GLN A 10 19.19 14.86 11.32
CA GLN A 10 19.16 15.93 12.31
C GLN A 10 19.04 17.31 11.65
N GLN A 11 19.86 17.59 10.63
CA GLN A 11 19.77 18.86 9.89
C GLN A 11 18.39 19.09 9.26
N LYS A 12 17.76 18.04 8.73
CA LYS A 12 16.39 18.13 8.19
C LYS A 12 15.37 18.37 9.29
N LEU A 13 15.52 17.69 10.43
CA LEU A 13 14.64 17.82 11.58
C LEU A 13 14.67 19.24 12.14
N THR A 14 15.87 19.80 12.39
CA THR A 14 16.03 21.16 12.89
C THR A 14 15.43 22.20 11.93
N LYS A 15 15.65 22.05 10.61
CA LYS A 15 15.03 22.93 9.60
C LYS A 15 13.51 22.83 9.62
N MET A 16 12.96 21.64 9.80
CA MET A 16 11.52 21.42 9.85
C MET A 16 10.92 22.03 11.11
N ALA A 17 11.53 21.77 12.27
CA ALA A 17 11.17 22.34 13.56
C ALA A 17 11.12 23.88 13.53
N GLN A 18 12.15 24.51 12.94
CA GLN A 18 12.20 25.97 12.74
C GLN A 18 11.05 26.47 11.85
N LYS A 19 10.77 25.76 10.75
CA LYS A 19 9.71 26.14 9.81
C LYS A 19 8.31 26.00 10.42
N THR A 20 8.10 24.99 11.25
CA THR A 20 6.79 24.69 11.86
C THR A 20 6.61 25.34 13.23
N GLN A 21 7.61 26.04 13.76
CA GLN A 21 7.63 26.58 15.13
C GLN A 21 7.30 25.50 16.19
N LYS A 22 7.78 24.29 15.96
CA LYS A 22 7.60 23.14 16.87
C LYS A 22 8.95 22.70 17.41
N SER A 23 8.96 22.02 18.54
CA SER A 23 10.15 21.32 19.03
C SER A 23 10.50 20.14 18.11
N GLU A 24 11.77 19.76 18.10
CA GLU A 24 12.22 18.59 17.33
C GLU A 24 11.49 17.30 17.76
N GLN A 25 11.14 17.19 19.04
CA GLN A 25 10.38 16.05 19.57
C GLN A 25 8.95 16.00 19.03
N GLU A 26 8.24 17.13 18.99
CA GLU A 26 6.89 17.19 18.43
C GLU A 26 6.88 16.80 16.96
N VAL A 27 7.88 17.24 16.18
CA VAL A 27 8.02 16.88 14.77
C VAL A 27 8.27 15.37 14.61
N ILE A 28 9.08 14.77 15.48
CA ILE A 28 9.33 13.32 15.47
C ILE A 28 8.03 12.56 15.78
N ILE A 29 7.31 12.96 16.82
CA ILE A 29 6.07 12.30 17.24
C ILE A 29 5.03 12.38 16.13
N GLU A 30 4.81 13.58 15.58
CA GLU A 30 3.87 13.79 14.47
C GLU A 30 4.23 12.95 13.24
N ALA A 31 5.52 12.86 12.90
CA ALA A 31 5.97 12.04 11.79
C ALA A 31 5.73 10.53 12.03
N LEU A 32 5.96 10.06 13.26
CA LEU A 32 5.70 8.68 13.65
C LEU A 32 4.20 8.37 13.63
N GLU A 33 3.38 9.22 14.24
CA GLU A 33 1.93 9.09 14.24
C GLU A 33 1.39 9.07 12.81
N LYS A 34 1.85 9.99 11.96
CA LYS A 34 1.46 10.01 10.55
C LYS A 34 1.86 8.73 9.82
N HIS A 35 3.07 8.22 10.06
CA HIS A 35 3.54 7.01 9.39
C HIS A 35 2.79 5.76 9.86
N LEU A 36 2.52 5.64 11.16
CA LEU A 36 1.79 4.51 11.75
C LEU A 36 0.29 4.54 11.44
N ASN A 37 -0.30 5.73 11.33
CA ASN A 37 -1.71 5.90 10.97
C ASN A 37 -1.96 5.96 9.46
N THR A 38 -0.89 6.05 8.65
CA THR A 38 -1.05 5.85 7.20
C THR A 38 -1.36 4.36 7.04
N PRO A 39 -2.57 3.99 6.58
CA PRO A 39 -2.83 2.59 6.27
C PRO A 39 -1.72 2.19 5.31
N GLN A 40 -0.90 1.21 5.72
CA GLN A 40 -0.16 0.44 4.74
C GLN A 40 -1.29 -0.10 3.86
N ILE A 41 -1.48 0.52 2.70
CA ILE A 41 -2.29 -0.06 1.65
C ILE A 41 -1.64 -1.42 1.48
N SER A 42 -2.25 -2.44 2.10
CA SER A 42 -1.95 -3.82 1.79
C SER A 42 -1.92 -3.82 0.28
N GLU A 43 -0.80 -4.19 -0.31
CA GLU A 43 -0.57 -4.16 -1.75
C GLU A 43 -1.65 -5.03 -2.41
N GLN A 44 -2.87 -4.49 -2.54
CA GLN A 44 -3.96 -5.07 -3.29
C GLN A 44 -3.46 -4.92 -4.71
N ASN A 45 -2.82 -5.99 -5.15
CA ASN A 45 -2.38 -6.08 -6.51
C ASN A 45 -3.64 -6.06 -7.39
N CYS A 46 -3.49 -5.63 -8.64
CA CYS A 46 -4.62 -5.52 -9.56
C CYS A 46 -5.33 -6.87 -9.77
N TYR A 47 -4.65 -7.98 -9.51
CA TYR A 47 -5.21 -9.32 -9.61
C TYR A 47 -6.24 -9.59 -8.50
N ASP A 48 -5.90 -9.31 -7.23
CA ASP A 48 -6.82 -9.48 -6.10
C ASP A 48 -8.05 -8.56 -6.25
N LEU A 49 -7.84 -7.33 -6.73
CA LEU A 49 -8.94 -6.41 -7.02
C LEU A 49 -9.84 -6.91 -8.15
N ALA A 50 -9.25 -7.41 -9.24
CA ALA A 50 -10.02 -7.93 -10.37
C ALA A 50 -10.78 -9.22 -10.00
N LEU A 51 -10.20 -10.05 -9.11
CA LEU A 51 -10.84 -11.24 -8.56
C LEU A 51 -12.04 -10.87 -7.68
N GLU A 52 -11.88 -9.90 -6.78
CA GLU A 52 -12.97 -9.39 -5.92
C GLU A 52 -14.11 -8.79 -6.73
N LEU A 53 -13.79 -8.02 -7.77
CA LEU A 53 -14.78 -7.42 -8.67
C LEU A 53 -15.40 -8.43 -9.64
N GLY A 54 -14.90 -9.67 -9.69
CA GLY A 54 -15.37 -10.71 -10.58
C GLY A 54 -15.17 -10.40 -12.06
N VAL A 55 -14.28 -9.47 -12.41
CA VAL A 55 -14.09 -8.98 -13.80
C VAL A 55 -13.07 -9.77 -14.60
N ILE A 56 -12.35 -10.71 -13.98
CA ILE A 56 -11.40 -11.57 -14.67
C ILE A 56 -12.19 -12.58 -15.51
N GLY A 57 -12.00 -12.54 -16.82
CA GLY A 57 -12.60 -13.52 -17.75
C GLY A 57 -14.05 -13.23 -18.16
N ILE A 58 -14.58 -12.04 -17.86
CA ILE A 58 -15.90 -11.62 -18.36
C ILE A 58 -15.82 -11.37 -19.87
N ALA A 59 -16.74 -11.99 -20.61
CA ALA A 59 -17.06 -11.66 -21.99
C ALA A 59 -18.58 -11.53 -22.14
N GLU A 60 -19.04 -10.73 -23.10
CA GLU A 60 -20.46 -10.52 -23.37
C GLU A 60 -21.13 -11.86 -23.75
N ASP A 61 -22.31 -12.15 -23.18
CA ASP A 61 -23.08 -13.40 -23.34
C ASP A 61 -22.35 -14.70 -22.93
N LEU A 62 -21.32 -14.62 -22.09
CA LEU A 62 -20.55 -15.76 -21.60
C LEU A 62 -20.54 -15.85 -20.06
N PRO A 63 -20.30 -17.04 -19.48
CA PRO A 63 -20.18 -17.20 -18.03
C PRO A 63 -19.09 -16.29 -17.44
N SER A 64 -19.39 -15.66 -16.31
CA SER A 64 -18.49 -14.71 -15.64
C SER A 64 -17.26 -15.38 -15.00
N ASP A 65 -17.23 -16.72 -14.95
CA ASP A 65 -16.20 -17.53 -14.31
C ASP A 65 -15.32 -18.29 -15.33
N LEU A 66 -15.38 -17.95 -16.61
CA LEU A 66 -14.64 -18.66 -17.66
C LEU A 66 -13.14 -18.79 -17.40
N SER A 67 -12.51 -17.77 -16.81
CA SER A 67 -11.07 -17.79 -16.51
C SER A 67 -10.74 -18.19 -15.07
N THR A 68 -11.73 -18.52 -14.26
CA THR A 68 -11.57 -18.83 -12.83
C THR A 68 -12.12 -20.21 -12.46
N ASN A 69 -12.99 -20.79 -13.28
CA ASN A 69 -13.57 -22.12 -13.09
C ASN A 69 -12.70 -23.21 -13.77
N PRO A 70 -12.09 -24.12 -12.98
CA PRO A 70 -11.23 -25.17 -13.49
C PRO A 70 -11.90 -26.15 -14.45
N ASP A 71 -13.22 -26.31 -14.38
CA ASP A 71 -13.96 -27.25 -15.22
C ASP A 71 -13.86 -26.89 -16.71
N TYR A 72 -13.75 -25.60 -17.03
CA TYR A 72 -13.54 -25.14 -18.41
C TYR A 72 -12.12 -25.39 -18.93
N PHE A 73 -11.16 -25.74 -18.05
CA PHE A 73 -9.78 -26.02 -18.44
C PHE A 73 -9.50 -27.50 -18.75
N MET A 74 -10.49 -28.39 -18.58
CA MET A 74 -10.32 -29.80 -18.97
C MET A 74 -10.16 -29.94 -20.50
N GLY A 75 -9.06 -30.55 -20.94
CA GLY A 75 -8.74 -30.77 -22.36
C GLY A 75 -7.98 -29.63 -23.05
N LEU A 76 -7.59 -28.57 -22.31
CA LEU A 76 -6.76 -27.48 -22.83
C LEU A 76 -5.29 -27.93 -22.93
N GLY A 77 -4.79 -28.12 -24.16
CA GLY A 77 -3.39 -28.44 -24.44
C GLY A 77 -3.07 -29.93 -24.65
N GLU A 78 -4.10 -30.78 -24.82
CA GLU A 78 -3.96 -32.13 -25.39
C GLU A 78 -3.77 -32.13 -26.91
#